data_AF-A0A958FKA0-F1
#
_entry.id   AF-A0A958FKA0-F1
#
_cell.length_a   1.000
_cell.length_b   1.000
_cell.length_c   1.000
_cell.angle_alpha   90.00
_cell.angle_beta   90.00
_cell.angle_gamma   90.00
#
_symmetry.space_group_name_H-M   'P 1'
#
loop_
_entity.id
_entity.type
_entity.pdbx_description
1 polymer ?
#
loop_
_entity_poly.entity_id
_entity_poly.type
_entity_poly.pdbx_seq_one_letter_code
_entity_poly.pdbx_strand_id
1 'polypeptide(L)'
;MSEFSLYLQLGFQHISDIAGYDHILFIVALCAVYELRQWKHLLILVTAFTIGHSITLAIATMGVVLIPSRIVEFLIPVTIFLTAVFNTMGQRALLPGRRVNLNYFLALFFGLIHGMG
;
A
#
# COMPACT_ATOMS: atom_id res chain seq x y z
N MET A 1 28.74 7.92 2.79
CA MET A 1 27.56 7.31 2.12
C MET A 1 26.96 8.34 1.19
N SER A 2 26.52 7.98 -0.01
CA SER A 2 25.70 8.88 -0.83
C SER A 2 24.33 9.06 -0.18
N GLU A 3 23.67 10.21 -0.39
CA GLU A 3 22.31 10.44 0.15
C GLU A 3 21.35 9.34 -0.28
N PHE A 4 21.45 8.87 -1.53
CA PHE A 4 20.69 7.74 -2.04
C PHE A 4 20.90 6.47 -1.19
N SER A 5 22.14 6.12 -0.85
CA SER A 5 22.42 4.93 -0.03
C SER A 5 21.84 5.04 1.37
N LEU A 6 21.80 6.24 1.94
CA LEU A 6 21.21 6.49 3.26
C LEU A 6 19.70 6.31 3.23
N TYR A 7 19.00 6.92 2.27
CA TYR A 7 17.55 6.75 2.14
C TYR A 7 17.14 5.32 1.78
N LEU A 8 17.94 4.63 0.95
CA LEU A 8 17.73 3.22 0.65
C LEU A 8 17.82 2.38 1.93
N GLN A 9 18.83 2.62 2.76
CA GLN A 9 19.01 1.91 4.03
C GLN A 9 17.88 2.21 5.02
N LEU A 10 17.45 3.46 5.13
CA LEU A 10 16.30 3.84 5.95
C LEU A 10 15.02 3.16 5.48
N GLY A 11 14.78 3.07 4.17
CA GLY A 11 13.64 2.34 3.62
C GLY A 11 13.66 0.85 3.97
N PHE A 12 14.83 0.21 3.88
CA PHE A 12 15.00 -1.17 4.34
C PHE A 12 14.72 -1.33 5.83
N GLN A 13 15.24 -0.43 6.67
CA GLN A 13 15.00 -0.45 8.11
C GLN A 13 13.51 -0.23 8.43
N HIS A 14 12.83 0.67 7.73
CA HIS A 14 11.41 0.94 7.92
C HIS A 14 10.53 -0.30 7.64
N ILE A 15 10.80 -1.03 6.56
CA ILE A 15 10.03 -2.24 6.21
C ILE A 15 10.43 -3.45 7.07
N SER A 16 11.69 -3.55 7.48
CA SER A 16 12.19 -4.68 8.28
C SER A 16 11.99 -4.53 9.79
N ASP A 17 11.59 -3.34 10.24
CA ASP A 17 11.18 -3.13 11.63
C ASP A 17 9.88 -3.90 11.93
N ILE A 18 9.78 -4.39 13.17
CA ILE A 18 8.59 -5.06 13.69
C ILE A 18 7.38 -4.11 13.65
N ALA A 19 7.61 -2.81 13.83
CA ALA A 19 6.58 -1.79 13.70
C ALA A 19 6.04 -1.64 12.26
N GLY A 20 6.83 -1.97 11.24
CA GLY A 20 6.49 -1.86 9.81
C GLY A 20 5.87 -3.11 9.20
N TYR A 21 5.45 -4.09 10.01
CA TYR A 21 4.88 -5.37 9.53
C TYR A 21 3.58 -5.18 8.72
N ASP A 22 2.86 -4.09 8.99
CA ASP A 22 1.63 -3.69 8.33
C ASP A 22 1.84 -3.49 6.81
N HIS A 23 2.97 -2.92 6.39
CA HIS A 23 3.35 -2.78 4.99
C HIS A 23 3.50 -4.14 4.29
N ILE A 24 4.18 -5.08 4.95
CA ILE A 24 4.40 -6.43 4.41
C ILE A 24 3.06 -7.16 4.31
N LEU A 25 2.23 -7.12 5.36
CA LEU A 25 0.90 -7.74 5.34
C LEU A 25 0.00 -7.15 4.26
N PHE A 26 0.05 -5.84 4.05
CA PHE A 26 -0.71 -5.17 3.01
C PHE A 26 -0.27 -5.63 1.61
N ILE A 27 1.03 -5.67 1.34
CA ILE A 27 1.58 -6.18 0.07
C ILE A 27 1.18 -7.63 -0.15
N VAL A 28 1.28 -8.49 0.87
CA VAL A 28 0.88 -9.90 0.78
C VAL A 28 -0.62 -10.01 0.47
N ALA A 29 -1.48 -9.26 1.17
CA ALA A 29 -2.92 -9.28 0.95
C ALA A 29 -3.30 -8.87 -0.48
N LEU A 30 -2.61 -7.87 -1.04
CA LEU A 30 -2.81 -7.45 -2.43
C LEU A 30 -2.29 -8.47 -3.45
N CYS A 31 -1.12 -9.05 -3.21
CA CYS A 31 -0.49 -10.00 -4.12
C CYS A 31 -1.20 -11.36 -4.15
N ALA A 32 -1.85 -11.75 -3.06
CA ALA A 32 -2.52 -13.05 -2.91
C ALA A 32 -3.59 -13.37 -3.97
N VAL A 33 -4.09 -12.36 -4.69
CA VAL A 33 -5.11 -12.53 -5.75
C VAL A 33 -4.50 -12.78 -7.12
N TYR A 34 -3.21 -12.49 -7.31
CA TYR A 34 -2.56 -12.56 -8.61
C TYR A 34 -1.73 -13.84 -8.74
N GLU A 35 -1.83 -14.48 -9.90
CA GLU A 35 -0.94 -15.57 -10.25
C GLU A 35 0.44 -15.02 -10.65
N LEU A 36 1.51 -15.81 -10.48
CA LEU A 36 2.87 -15.44 -10.89
C LEU A 36 2.97 -15.04 -12.38
N ARG A 37 2.10 -15.62 -13.22
CA ARG A 37 2.02 -15.27 -14.66
C ARG A 37 1.54 -13.82 -14.90
N GLN A 38 0.88 -13.21 -13.93
CA GLN A 38 0.33 -11.86 -13.98
C GLN A 38 1.26 -10.80 -13.36
N TRP A 39 2.57 -11.05 -13.32
CA TRP A 39 3.59 -10.16 -12.73
C TRP A 39 3.49 -8.68 -13.16
N LYS A 40 3.05 -8.40 -14.41
CA LYS A 40 2.84 -7.02 -14.89
C LYS A 40 1.76 -6.28 -14.08
N HIS A 41 0.67 -6.97 -13.74
CA HIS A 41 -0.39 -6.38 -12.92
C HIS A 41 0.10 -6.13 -11.51
N LEU A 42 0.91 -7.04 -10.98
CA LEU A 42 1.51 -6.93 -9.65
C LEU A 42 2.47 -5.73 -9.58
N LEU A 43 3.31 -5.52 -10.61
CA LEU A 43 4.18 -4.34 -10.69
C LEU A 43 3.41 -3.02 -10.73
N ILE A 44 2.35 -2.94 -11.56
CA ILE A 44 1.50 -1.73 -11.64
C ILE A 44 0.87 -1.45 -10.28
N LEU A 45 0.40 -2.50 -9.60
CA LEU A 45 -0.26 -2.38 -8.32
C LEU A 45 0.69 -1.89 -7.21
N VAL A 46 1.90 -2.48 -7.13
CA VAL A 46 2.93 -2.03 -6.18
C VAL A 46 3.33 -0.58 -6.49
N THR A 47 3.50 -0.24 -7.76
CA THR A 47 3.83 1.13 -8.18
C THR A 47 2.75 2.13 -7.80
N ALA A 48 1.47 1.77 -7.98
CA ALA A 48 0.34 2.61 -7.58
C ALA A 48 0.36 2.88 -6.06
N PHE A 49 0.58 1.83 -5.25
CA PHE A 49 0.75 1.99 -3.81
C PHE A 49 1.93 2.89 -3.45
N THR A 50 3.11 2.65 -4.04
CA THR A 50 4.32 3.44 -3.78
C THR A 50 4.11 4.91 -4.13
N ILE A 51 3.44 5.22 -5.25
CA ILE A 51 3.11 6.59 -5.63
C ILE A 51 2.22 7.26 -4.58
N GLY A 52 1.13 6.61 -4.17
CA GLY A 52 0.24 7.15 -3.13
C GLY A 52 0.96 7.38 -1.80
N HIS A 53 1.74 6.40 -1.37
CA HIS A 53 2.51 6.48 -0.14
C HIS A 53 3.52 7.63 -0.17
N SER A 54 4.30 7.74 -1.25
CA SER A 54 5.33 8.76 -1.39
C SER A 54 4.75 10.17 -1.46
N ILE A 55 3.63 10.36 -2.16
CA ILE A 55 2.93 11.65 -2.23
C ILE A 55 2.52 12.09 -0.83
N THR A 56 1.93 11.19 -0.06
CA THR A 56 1.36 11.58 1.23
C THR A 56 2.44 11.76 2.29
N LEU A 57 3.51 10.97 2.23
CA LEU A 57 4.71 11.17 3.04
C LEU A 57 5.35 12.54 2.75
N ALA A 58 5.46 12.94 1.47
CA ALA A 58 5.96 14.26 1.10
C ALA A 58 5.06 15.39 1.64
N ILE A 59 3.74 15.26 1.51
CA ILE A 59 2.78 16.27 2.01
C ILE A 59 2.82 16.36 3.55
N ALA A 60 2.89 15.22 4.24
CA ALA A 60 2.94 15.15 5.70
C ALA A 60 4.25 15.74 6.24
N THR A 61 5.39 15.42 5.63
CA THR A 61 6.70 15.97 6.02
C THR A 61 6.83 17.47 5.74
N MET A 62 6.14 17.99 4.73
CA MET A 62 6.03 19.43 4.46
C MET A 62 5.07 20.17 5.41
N GLY A 63 4.37 19.45 6.30
CA GLY A 63 3.43 20.03 7.26
C GLY A 63 2.13 20.58 6.65
N VAL A 64 1.83 20.21 5.40
CA VAL A 64 0.63 20.69 4.69
C VAL A 64 -0.63 19.99 5.21
N VAL A 65 -0.53 18.71 5.58
CA VAL A 65 -1.62 17.92 6.15
C VAL A 65 -1.16 17.32 7.47
N LEU A 66 -1.90 17.60 8.55
CA LEU A 66 -1.71 16.98 9.85
C LEU A 66 -2.94 16.16 10.21
N ILE A 67 -2.83 14.84 10.02
CA ILE A 67 -3.82 13.89 10.52
C ILE A 67 -3.27 13.29 11.82
N PRO A 68 -4.07 13.14 12.89
CA PRO A 68 -3.63 12.45 14.09
C PRO A 68 -3.19 11.02 13.78
N SER A 69 -1.96 10.65 14.18
CA SER A 69 -1.38 9.30 13.96
C SER A 69 -2.32 8.18 14.38
N ARG A 70 -3.03 8.35 15.50
CA ARG A 70 -4.04 7.40 15.99
C ARG A 70 -5.11 7.03 14.95
N ILE A 71 -5.54 8.00 14.14
CA ILE A 71 -6.56 7.75 13.09
C ILE A 71 -5.92 6.95 11.96
N VAL A 72 -4.71 7.31 11.54
CA VAL A 72 -4.01 6.63 10.46
C VAL A 72 -3.68 5.18 10.85
N GLU A 73 -3.09 4.98 12.04
CA GLU A 73 -2.78 3.66 12.61
C GLU A 73 -4.02 2.77 12.76
N PHE A 74 -5.20 3.35 13.01
CA PHE A 74 -6.46 2.61 13.03
C PHE A 74 -6.96 2.27 11.62
N LEU A 75 -6.79 3.18 10.65
CA LEU A 75 -7.22 2.96 9.27
C LEU A 75 -6.39 1.89 8.56
N ILE A 76 -5.09 1.78 8.84
CA ILE A 76 -4.20 0.77 8.23
C ILE A 76 -4.72 -0.68 8.37
N PRO A 77 -5.02 -1.21 9.58
CA PRO A 77 -5.56 -2.56 9.70
C PRO A 77 -6.97 -2.68 9.10
N VAL A 78 -7.76 -1.59 9.09
CA VAL A 78 -9.06 -1.57 8.43
C VAL A 78 -8.92 -1.71 6.91
N THR A 79 -7.97 -1.03 6.28
CA THR A 79 -7.73 -1.15 4.83
C THR A 79 -7.19 -2.52 4.47
N ILE A 80 -6.32 -3.13 5.29
CA ILE A 80 -5.85 -4.51 5.13
C ILE A 80 -7.04 -5.48 5.21
N PHE A 81 -7.89 -5.34 6.24
CA PHE A 81 -9.07 -6.19 6.43
C PHE A 81 -10.04 -6.08 5.25
N LEU A 82 -10.39 -4.86 4.83
CA LEU A 82 -11.27 -4.63 3.68
C LEU A 82 -10.67 -5.21 2.40
N THR A 83 -9.36 -5.09 2.19
CA THR A 83 -8.65 -5.70 1.06
C THR A 83 -8.79 -7.22 1.08
N ALA A 84 -8.54 -7.86 2.23
CA ALA A 84 -8.67 -9.30 2.39
C ALA A 84 -10.11 -9.80 2.14
N VAL A 85 -11.11 -9.10 2.69
CA VAL A 85 -12.54 -9.39 2.48
C VAL A 85 -12.91 -9.22 1.01
N PHE A 86 -12.50 -8.13 0.37
CA PHE A 86 -12.77 -7.88 -1.04
C PHE A 86 -12.13 -8.95 -1.95
N ASN A 87 -10.92 -9.38 -1.60
CA ASN A 87 -10.17 -10.39 -2.34
C ASN A 87 -10.80 -11.79 -2.24
N THR A 88 -11.37 -12.14 -1.08
CA THR A 88 -11.99 -13.45 -0.82
C THR A 88 -13.46 -13.52 -1.26
N MET A 89 -14.26 -12.48 -0.99
CA MET A 89 -15.70 -12.46 -1.31
C MET A 89 -16.01 -11.97 -2.73
N GLY A 90 -15.17 -11.12 -3.31
CA GLY A 90 -15.40 -10.47 -4.60
C GLY A 90 -15.23 -11.35 -5.85
N GLN A 91 -14.92 -12.64 -5.69
CA GLN A 91 -14.56 -13.53 -6.80
C GLN A 91 -15.69 -13.78 -7.83
N ARG A 92 -16.95 -13.46 -7.52
CA ARG A 92 -18.09 -13.90 -8.35
C ARG A 92 -18.84 -12.79 -9.12
N ALA A 93 -18.60 -11.51 -8.86
CA ALA A 93 -19.51 -10.44 -9.31
C ALA A 93 -18.95 -9.47 -10.37
N LEU A 94 -17.62 -9.42 -10.60
CA LEU A 94 -17.01 -8.40 -11.48
C LEU A 94 -16.34 -9.02 -12.72
N LEU A 95 -16.50 -8.35 -13.86
CA LEU A 95 -15.75 -8.66 -15.08
C LEU A 95 -14.23 -8.53 -14.81
N PRO A 96 -13.38 -9.42 -15.36
CA PRO A 96 -11.95 -9.46 -15.05
C PRO A 96 -11.23 -8.10 -15.19
N GLY A 97 -11.50 -7.34 -16.25
CA GLY A 97 -10.86 -6.04 -16.49
C GLY A 97 -11.30 -4.94 -15.51
N ARG A 98 -12.56 -4.95 -15.06
CA ARG A 98 -13.08 -3.95 -14.10
C ARG A 98 -12.53 -4.19 -12.69
N ARG A 99 -12.27 -5.44 -12.33
CA ARG A 99 -11.64 -5.83 -11.06
C ARG A 99 -10.19 -5.34 -10.97
N VAL A 100 -9.42 -5.48 -12.05
CA VAL A 100 -8.01 -5.05 -12.10
C VAL A 100 -7.89 -3.54 -11.89
N ASN A 101 -8.71 -2.74 -12.56
CA ASN A 101 -8.70 -1.29 -12.38
C ASN A 101 -9.06 -0.86 -10.95
N LEU A 102 -10.06 -1.52 -10.34
CA LEU A 102 -10.45 -1.24 -8.96
C LEU A 102 -9.32 -1.58 -7.98
N ASN A 103 -8.63 -2.70 -8.17
CA ASN A 103 -7.49 -3.08 -7.33
C ASN A 103 -6.35 -2.04 -7.40
N TYR A 104 -6.06 -1.49 -8.58
CA TYR A 104 -5.06 -0.42 -8.72
C TYR A 104 -5.49 0.86 -8.03
N PHE A 105 -6.76 1.24 -8.15
CA PHE A 105 -7.32 2.39 -7.45
C PHE A 105 -7.24 2.21 -5.93
N LEU A 106 -7.63 1.03 -5.43
CA LEU A 106 -7.54 0.71 -4.00
C LEU A 106 -6.09 0.71 -3.51
N ALA A 107 -5.16 0.16 -4.28
CA ALA A 107 -3.74 0.19 -3.94
C ALA A 107 -3.20 1.63 -3.85
N LEU A 108 -3.55 2.51 -4.79
CA LEU A 108 -3.21 3.92 -4.73
C LEU A 108 -3.82 4.61 -3.50
N PHE A 109 -5.12 4.42 -3.28
CA PHE A 109 -5.85 5.03 -2.18
C PHE A 109 -5.33 4.59 -0.80
N PHE A 110 -5.08 3.30 -0.63
CA PHE A 110 -4.48 2.78 0.59
C PHE A 110 -3.04 3.22 0.75
N GLY A 111 -2.28 3.34 -0.33
CA GLY A 111 -0.96 3.98 -0.32
C GLY A 111 -1.02 5.39 0.25
N LEU A 112 -2.03 6.20 -0.14
CA LEU A 112 -2.20 7.54 0.41
C LEU A 112 -2.42 7.51 1.93
N ILE A 113 -3.29 6.63 2.41
CA ILE A 113 -3.56 6.48 3.86
C ILE A 113 -2.29 6.06 4.60
N HIS A 114 -1.61 5.06 4.06
CA HIS A 114 -0.44 4.45 4.68
C HIS A 114 0.75 5.41 4.77
N GLY A 115 0.89 6.33 3.81
CA GLY A 115 1.97 7.33 3.80
C GLY A 115 1.85 8.43 4.85
N MET A 116 0.76 8.46 5.62
CA MET A 116 0.56 9.42 6.72
C MET A 116 0.93 8.84 8.09
N GLY A 117 1.27 7.55 8.16
CA GLY A 117 1.60 6.83 9.39
C GLY A 117 3.11 6.74 9.61
#